data_AF-A0A2H3CPH6-F1
#
_entry.id   AF-A0A2H3CPH6-F1
#
_cell.length_a   1.000
_cell.length_b   1.000
_cell.length_c   1.000
_cell.angle_alpha   90.00
_cell.angle_beta   90.00
_cell.angle_gamma   90.00
#
_symmetry.space_group_name_H-M   'P 1'
#
loop_
_entity.id
_entity.type
_entity.pdbx_description
1 polymer ?
#
loop_
_entity_poly.entity_id
_entity_poly.type
_entity_poly.pdbx_seq_one_letter_code
_entity_poly.pdbx_strand_id
1 'polypeptide(L)' 'LPLTSPYPGSRSILVLDNAHIHHFQEIKNLVRAFSCRIEFLPLYSSEYNPIEQVWSVIKSHL' A
#
# COMPACT_ATOMS: atom_id res chain seq x y z
N LEU A 1 5.49 -9.92 -6.17
CA LEU A 1 5.20 -8.49 -6.42
C LEU A 1 5.93 -8.07 -7.69
N PRO A 2 5.26 -8.10 -8.85
CA PRO A 2 5.86 -7.54 -10.06
C PRO A 2 5.96 -6.01 -9.88
N LEU A 3 7.03 -5.40 -10.39
CA LEU A 3 7.31 -3.94 -10.35
C LEU A 3 7.88 -3.36 -9.06
N THR A 4 8.20 -4.17 -8.06
CA THR A 4 8.93 -3.72 -6.86
C THR A 4 10.43 -3.99 -6.97
N SER A 5 11.24 -3.25 -6.20
CA SER A 5 12.66 -3.57 -6.01
C SER A 5 13.01 -3.72 -4.52
N PRO A 6 14.13 -4.37 -4.16
CA PRO A 6 14.55 -4.48 -2.76
C PRO A 6 14.77 -3.12 -2.10
N TYR A 7 14.35 -2.97 -0.83
CA TYR A 7 14.61 -1.76 -0.03
C TYR A 7 16.11 -1.64 0.30
N PRO A 8 16.71 -0.42 0.22
CA PRO A 8 16.10 0.90 0.05
C PRO A 8 16.01 1.43 -1.40
N GLY A 9 15.90 0.54 -2.39
CA GLY A 9 15.81 0.89 -3.81
C GLY A 9 14.50 1.58 -4.24
N SER A 10 14.42 1.98 -5.51
CA SER A 10 13.20 2.60 -6.05
C SER A 10 12.01 1.64 -6.02
N ARG A 11 10.80 2.10 -5.66
CA ARG A 11 9.59 1.25 -5.59
C ARG A 11 9.76 0.04 -4.65
N SER A 12 10.39 0.25 -3.50
CA SER A 12 10.64 -0.80 -2.51
C SER A 12 9.74 -0.74 -1.27
N ILE A 13 8.86 0.28 -1.20
CA ILE A 13 7.94 0.50 -0.09
C ILE A 13 6.51 0.34 -0.63
N LEU A 14 5.73 -0.52 0.00
CA LEU A 14 4.28 -0.60 -0.21
C LEU A 14 3.62 0.21 0.90
N VAL A 15 2.87 1.23 0.51
CA VAL A 15 2.02 2.01 1.41
C VAL A 15 0.64 1.40 1.40
N LEU A 16 0.15 0.99 2.58
CA LEU A 16 -1.15 0.34 2.77
C LEU A 16 -2.00 1.15 3.74
N ASP A 17 -3.33 1.10 3.58
CA ASP A 17 -4.24 1.59 4.61
C ASP A 17 -4.31 0.58 5.80
N ASN A 18 -5.14 0.88 6.80
CA ASN A 18 -5.30 0.02 7.98
C ASN A 18 -6.44 -1.02 7.82
N ALA A 19 -6.81 -1.41 6.61
CA ALA A 19 -7.78 -2.49 6.42
C ALA A 19 -7.28 -3.77 7.13
N HIS A 20 -8.15 -4.45 7.88
CA HIS A 20 -7.78 -5.60 8.69
C HIS A 20 -7.02 -6.70 7.90
N ILE A 21 -7.40 -6.90 6.64
CA ILE A 21 -6.75 -7.85 5.72
C ILE A 21 -5.28 -7.52 5.41
N HIS A 22 -4.85 -6.27 5.55
CA HIS A 22 -3.46 -5.84 5.30
C HIS A 22 -2.52 -6.24 6.45
N HIS A 23 -3.06 -6.57 7.62
CA HIS A 23 -2.29 -6.98 8.79
C HIS A 23 -2.02 -8.49 8.84
N PHE A 24 -2.58 -9.26 7.92
CA PHE A 24 -2.38 -10.72 7.82
C PHE A 24 -0.91 -11.06 7.63
N GLN A 25 -0.48 -12.15 8.27
CA GLN A 25 0.94 -12.51 8.31
C GLN A 25 1.44 -12.93 6.93
N GLU A 26 0.57 -13.49 6.11
CA GLU A 26 0.81 -13.88 4.72
C GLU A 26 1.24 -12.68 3.87
N ILE A 27 0.62 -11.51 4.06
CA ILE A 27 0.98 -10.27 3.36
C ILE A 27 2.39 -9.83 3.78
N LYS A 28 2.67 -9.81 5.08
CA LYS A 28 3.99 -9.44 5.62
C LYS A 28 5.09 -10.38 5.12
N ASN A 29 4.81 -11.68 5.09
CA ASN A 29 5.74 -12.71 4.62
C ASN A 29 6.02 -12.55 3.13
N LEU A 30 4.98 -12.32 2.32
CA LEU A 30 5.11 -12.08 0.88
C LEU A 30 5.97 -10.84 0.62
N VAL A 31 5.70 -9.71 1.26
CA VAL A 31 6.47 -8.47 1.04
C VAL A 31 7.94 -8.65 1.45
N ARG A 32 8.20 -9.36 2.56
CA ARG A 32 9.56 -9.68 3.01
C ARG A 32 10.30 -10.60 2.03
N ALA A 33 9.63 -11.57 1.43
CA ALA A 33 10.21 -12.44 0.42
C ALA A 33 10.71 -11.68 -0.83
N PHE A 34 10.11 -10.52 -1.11
CA PHE A 34 10.54 -9.60 -2.17
C PHE A 34 11.53 -8.52 -1.67
N SER A 35 12.05 -8.65 -0.44
CA SER A 35 12.94 -7.66 0.21
C SER A 35 12.37 -6.24 0.23
N CYS A 36 11.04 -6.12 0.24
CA CYS A 36 10.33 -4.85 0.28
C CYS A 36 9.93 -4.51 1.73
N ARG A 37 9.49 -3.26 1.95
CA ARG A 37 8.99 -2.77 3.24
C ARG A 37 7.51 -2.40 3.13
N ILE A 38 6.75 -2.65 4.19
CA ILE A 38 5.38 -2.16 4.34
C ILE A 38 5.41 -0.92 5.23
N GLU A 39 4.69 0.12 4.81
CA GLU A 39 4.33 1.25 5.66
C GLU A 39 2.81 1.38 5.70
N PHE A 40 2.28 1.59 6.90
CA PHE A 40 0.84 1.82 7.09
C PHE A 40 0.58 3.31 7.19
N LEU A 41 -0.52 3.76 6.60
CA LEU A 41 -0.99 5.12 6.80
C LEU A 41 -1.40 5.36 8.26
N PRO A 42 -1.29 6.58 8.78
CA PRO A 42 -1.90 6.95 10.05
C PRO A 42 -3.43 6.71 10.04
N LEU A 43 -4.00 6.49 11.23
CA LEU A 43 -5.45 6.39 11.39
C LEU A 43 -6.15 7.65 10.88
N TYR A 44 -7.24 7.45 10.13
CA TYR A 44 -8.07 8.50 9.55
C TYR A 44 -7.36 9.42 8.54
N SER A 45 -6.20 9.04 8.02
CA SER A 45 -5.46 9.82 7.01
C SER A 45 -5.74 9.38 5.57
N SER A 46 -7.00 9.48 5.14
CA SER A 46 -7.38 9.13 3.76
C SER A 46 -6.77 10.09 2.73
N GLU A 47 -6.44 11.32 3.12
CA GLU A 47 -5.76 12.32 2.29
C GLU A 47 -4.36 11.88 1.81
N TYR A 48 -3.72 10.97 2.53
CA TYR A 48 -2.42 10.42 2.16
C TYR A 48 -2.50 9.15 1.31
N ASN A 49 -3.70 8.64 1.03
CA ASN A 49 -3.88 7.50 0.15
C ASN A 49 -4.15 7.98 -1.29
N PRO A 50 -3.17 7.90 -2.23
CA PRO A 50 -3.33 8.46 -3.57
C PRO A 50 -4.49 7.83 -4.37
N ILE A 51 -4.91 6.62 -4.00
CA ILE A 51 -6.03 5.94 -4.66
C ILE A 51 -7.37 6.67 -4.42
N GLU A 52 -7.52 7.43 -3.32
CA GLU A 52 -8.75 8.17 -3.02
C GLU A 52 -9.04 9.25 -4.06
N GLN A 53 -8.00 9.87 -4.61
CA GLN A 53 -8.15 10.82 -5.72
C GLN A 53 -8.71 10.15 -6.97
N VAL A 54 -8.23 8.94 -7.28
CA VAL A 54 -8.73 8.14 -8.41
C VAL A 54 -10.18 7.73 -8.17
N TRP A 55 -10.51 7.30 -6.95
CA TRP A 55 -11.89 6.95 -6.59
C TRP A 55 -12.84 8.14 -6.67
N SER A 56 -12.40 9.34 -6.28
CA SER A 56 -13.21 10.55 -6.40
C SER A 56 -13.61 10.82 -7.86
N VAL A 57 -12.67 10.66 -8.80
CA VAL A 57 -12.95 10.80 -10.24
C VAL A 57 -13.92 9.72 -10.71
N ILE A 58 -13.69 8.44 -10.35
CA ILE A 58 -14.58 7.36 -10.78
C ILE A 58 -16.01 7.60 -10.25
N LYS A 59 -16.16 7.95 -8.97
CA LYS A 59 -17.45 8.20 -8.32
C LYS A 59 -18.18 9.41 -8.90
N SER A 60 -17.48 10.42 -9.43
CA SER A 60 -18.15 11.56 -10.06
C SER A 60 -18.76 11.25 -11.43
N HIS A 61 -18.43 10.09 -12.00
CA HIS A 61 -18.95 9.61 -13.29
C HIS A 61 -19.89 8.40 -13.14
N LEU A 62 -20.25 8.04 -11.90
CA LEU A 62 -21.26 7.04 -11.55
C LEU A 62 -22.53 7.75 -11.07
#